data_AF-A0A382GG51-F1
#
_entry.id   AF-A0A382GG51-F1
#
_cell.length_a   1.000
_cell.length_b   1.000
_cell.length_c   1.000
_cell.angle_alpha   90.00
_cell.angle_beta   90.00
_cell.angle_gamma   90.00
#
_symmetry.space_group_name_H-M   'P 1'
#
loop_
_entity.id
_entity.type
_entity.pdbx_description
1 polymer ?
#
loop_
_entity_poly.entity_id
_entity_poly.type
_entity_poly.pdbx_seq_one_letter_code
_entity_poly.pdbx_strand_id
1 'polypeptide(L)'
;MNRYQFEDLISDYLENKLSIPKRKEFEAFLDSNSECREIVESVKNNMDSIRSMNPVSVSDRFMDGLNRKLEIEKNKPVSSSHTGRTYFGFTPVYASVFSVALVCFI
;
A
#
# COMPACT_ATOMS: atom_id res chain seq x y z
N MET A 1 6.42 -19.01 15.77
CA MET A 1 5.68 -18.04 14.93
C MET A 1 4.33 -18.62 14.55
N ASN A 2 3.29 -17.81 14.32
CA ASN A 2 2.00 -18.30 13.78
C ASN A 2 1.95 -18.20 12.24
N ARG A 3 0.98 -18.85 11.60
CA ARG A 3 0.86 -18.90 10.13
C ARG A 3 0.76 -17.51 9.48
N TYR A 4 -0.04 -16.60 10.04
CA TYR A 4 -0.23 -15.27 9.45
C TYR A 4 1.02 -14.41 9.56
N GLN A 5 1.71 -14.47 10.71
CA GLN A 5 3.00 -13.81 10.90
C GLN A 5 4.06 -14.39 9.97
N PHE A 6 4.00 -15.70 9.70
CA PHE A 6 4.87 -16.34 8.72
C PHE A 6 4.64 -15.78 7.32
N GLU A 7 3.41 -15.83 6.82
CA GLU A 7 3.06 -15.36 5.48
C GLU A 7 3.43 -13.87 5.27
N ASP A 8 3.21 -13.02 6.27
CA ASP A 8 3.57 -11.60 6.23
C ASP A 8 5.08 -11.37 6.10
N LEU A 9 5.89 -12.21 6.74
CA LEU A 9 7.34 -12.08 6.77
C LEU A 9 8.06 -12.75 5.59
N ILE A 10 7.38 -13.54 4.74
CA ILE A 10 8.00 -14.22 3.59
C ILE A 10 8.64 -13.21 2.64
N SER A 11 7.89 -12.17 2.27
CA SER A 11 8.37 -11.14 1.33
C SER A 11 9.59 -10.43 1.89
N ASP A 12 9.52 -10.00 3.15
CA ASP A 12 10.64 -9.33 3.82
C ASP A 12 11.87 -10.23 3.99
N TYR A 13 11.67 -11.54 4.21
CA TYR A 13 12.75 -12.52 4.28
C TYR A 13 13.44 -12.68 2.93
N LEU A 14 12.68 -12.89 1.85
CA LEU A 14 13.20 -13.09 0.50
C LEU A 14 13.89 -11.82 -0.05
N GLU A 15 13.43 -10.65 0.35
CA GLU A 15 14.00 -9.35 -0.04
C GLU A 15 15.12 -8.85 0.90
N ASN A 16 15.57 -9.67 1.86
CA ASN A 16 16.59 -9.30 2.85
C ASN A 16 16.27 -8.03 3.67
N LYS A 17 14.97 -7.75 3.92
CA LYS A 17 14.50 -6.62 4.71
C LYS A 17 14.41 -6.92 6.21
N LEU A 18 14.46 -8.19 6.60
CA LEU A 18 14.45 -8.59 8.01
C LEU A 18 15.75 -8.24 8.74
N SER A 19 15.62 -7.82 9.99
CA SER A 19 16.77 -7.67 10.88
C SER A 19 17.40 -9.04 11.20
N ILE A 20 18.72 -9.06 11.41
CA ILE A 20 19.48 -10.29 11.73
C ILE A 20 18.84 -11.16 12.82
N PRO A 21 18.40 -10.62 13.99
CA PRO A 21 17.77 -11.46 15.02
C PRO A 21 16.45 -12.08 14.56
N LYS A 22 15.59 -11.31 13.86
CA LYS A 22 14.32 -11.83 13.32
C LYS A 22 14.55 -12.90 12.25
N ARG A 23 15.59 -12.73 11.43
CA ARG A 23 15.95 -13.72 10.42
C ARG A 23 16.32 -15.06 11.04
N LYS A 24 17.08 -15.06 12.13
CA LYS A 24 17.41 -16.29 12.87
C LYS A 24 16.18 -16.97 13.45
N GLU A 25 15.24 -16.22 14.00
CA GLU A 25 13.97 -16.75 14.49
C GLU A 25 13.14 -17.38 13.36
N PHE A 26 13.08 -16.70 12.22
CA PHE A 26 12.39 -17.18 11.02
C PHE A 26 13.04 -18.46 10.48
N GLU A 27 14.36 -18.51 10.38
CA GLU A 27 15.10 -19.71 9.94
C GLU A 27 14.92 -20.88 10.90
N ALA A 28 14.98 -20.64 12.21
CA ALA A 28 14.70 -21.68 13.22
C ALA A 28 13.26 -22.20 13.11
N PHE A 29 12.30 -21.33 12.79
CA PHE A 29 10.92 -21.74 12.53
C PHE A 29 10.82 -22.61 11.26
N LEU A 30 11.51 -22.25 10.19
CA LEU A 30 11.58 -23.05 8.95
C LEU A 30 12.24 -24.41 9.16
N ASP A 31 13.26 -24.50 10.03
CA ASP A 31 13.90 -25.78 10.40
C ASP A 31 12.92 -26.71 11.14
N SER A 32 12.03 -26.14 11.95
CA SER A 32 11.03 -26.88 12.72
C SER A 32 9.80 -27.31 11.91
N ASN A 33 9.56 -26.69 10.75
CA ASN A 33 8.37 -26.93 9.92
C ASN A 33 8.74 -27.01 8.43
N SER A 34 8.79 -28.25 7.92
CA SER A 34 9.12 -28.54 6.53
C SER A 34 8.11 -28.00 5.51
N GLU A 35 6.82 -27.94 5.87
CA GLU A 35 5.76 -27.39 5.01
C GLU A 35 5.99 -25.89 4.78
N CYS A 36 6.31 -25.13 5.83
CA CYS A 36 6.64 -23.72 5.70
C CYS A 36 7.89 -23.49 4.84
N ARG A 37 8.89 -24.37 4.92
CA ARG A 37 10.08 -24.30 4.07
C ARG A 37 9.73 -24.48 2.59
N GLU A 38 8.88 -25.45 2.27
CA GLU A 38 8.44 -25.70 0.89
C GLU A 38 7.71 -24.48 0.30
N ILE A 39 6.90 -23.79 1.11
CA ILE A 39 6.23 -22.55 0.69
C ILE A 39 7.25 -21.46 0.33
N VAL A 40 8.25 -21.21 1.18
CA VAL A 40 9.29 -20.20 0.89
C VAL A 40 10.07 -20.55 -0.37
N GLU A 41 10.44 -21.82 -0.54
CA GLU A 41 11.15 -22.30 -1.71
C GLU A 41 10.31 -22.18 -2.98
N SER A 42 9.02 -22.51 -2.93
CA SER A 42 8.08 -22.33 -4.03
C SER A 42 7.96 -20.86 -4.46
N VAL A 43 7.83 -19.93 -3.50
CA VAL A 43 7.80 -18.48 -3.80
C VAL A 43 9.10 -18.03 -4.42
N LYS A 44 10.25 -18.47 -3.88
CA LYS A 44 11.57 -18.16 -4.43
C LYS A 44 11.71 -18.66 -5.88
N ASN A 45 11.34 -19.91 -6.15
CA ASN A 45 11.39 -20.50 -7.48
C ASN A 45 10.48 -19.76 -8.46
N ASN A 46 9.31 -19.30 -8.00
CA ASN A 46 8.42 -18.48 -8.81
C ASN A 46 9.05 -17.13 -9.17
N MET A 47 9.66 -16.44 -8.19
CA MET A 47 10.39 -15.19 -8.43
C MET A 47 11.54 -15.37 -9.41
N ASP A 48 12.32 -16.45 -9.25
CA ASP A 48 13.44 -16.76 -10.15
C ASP A 48 12.94 -17.08 -11.56
N SER A 49 11.81 -17.79 -11.67
CA SER A 49 11.14 -18.03 -12.96
C SER A 49 10.74 -16.73 -13.64
N ILE A 50 10.09 -15.80 -12.92
CA ILE A 50 9.71 -14.47 -13.45
C ILE A 50 10.96 -13.68 -13.88
N ARG A 51 12.03 -13.70 -13.08
CA ARG A 51 13.29 -13.02 -13.42
C ARG A 51 13.99 -13.61 -14.63
N SER A 52 13.82 -14.91 -14.88
CA SER A 52 14.38 -15.59 -16.05
C SER A 52 13.57 -15.39 -17.33
N MET A 53 12.35 -14.82 -17.24
CA MET A 53 11.53 -14.54 -18.42
C MET A 53 12.20 -13.52 -19.32
N ASN A 54 11.98 -13.65 -20.63
CA ASN A 54 12.51 -12.71 -21.60
C ASN A 54 11.98 -11.29 -21.31
N PRO A 55 12.88 -10.29 -21.24
CA PRO A 55 12.46 -8.92 -21.02
C PRO A 55 11.56 -8.46 -22.16
N VAL A 56 10.45 -7.82 -21.83
CA VAL A 56 9.55 -7.21 -22.81
C VAL A 56 10.09 -5.84 -23.17
N SER A 57 10.49 -5.66 -24.43
CA SER A 57 10.93 -4.34 -24.92
C SER A 57 9.74 -3.38 -24.93
N VAL A 58 9.92 -2.22 -24.32
CA VAL A 58 8.98 -1.10 -24.43
C VAL A 58 9.43 -0.14 -25.54
N SER A 59 8.57 0.80 -25.93
CA SER A 59 8.97 1.87 -26.84
C SER A 59 9.92 2.86 -26.14
N ASP A 60 10.80 3.51 -26.90
CA ASP A 60 11.77 4.47 -26.36
C ASP A 60 11.12 5.62 -25.56
N ARG A 61 9.86 5.95 -25.89
CA ARG A 61 9.07 7.02 -25.25
C ARG A 61 8.26 6.57 -24.04
N PHE A 62 8.34 5.30 -23.65
CA PHE A 62 7.55 4.75 -22.55
C PHE A 62 7.83 5.50 -21.23
N MET A 63 9.11 5.70 -20.90
CA MET A 63 9.51 6.38 -19.68
C MET A 63 9.06 7.84 -19.66
N ASP A 64 9.14 8.55 -20.79
CA ASP A 64 8.64 9.92 -20.91
C ASP A 64 7.13 10.00 -20.64
N GLY A 65 6.37 9.07 -21.22
CA GLY A 65 4.92 8.98 -21.03
C GLY A 65 4.54 8.64 -19.59
N LEU A 66 5.29 7.74 -18.95
CA LEU A 66 5.10 7.35 -17.55
C LEU A 66 5.38 8.51 -16.60
N ASN A 67 6.53 9.16 -16.75
CA ASN A 67 6.94 10.29 -15.92
C ASN A 67 5.94 11.44 -16.02
N ARG A 68 5.48 11.77 -17.23
CA ARG A 68 4.44 12.79 -17.43
C ARG A 68 3.15 12.44 -16.68
N LYS A 69 2.71 11.18 -16.71
CA LYS A 69 1.51 10.75 -15.97
C LYS A 69 1.70 10.84 -14.46
N LEU A 70 2.86 10.44 -13.96
CA LEU A 70 3.19 10.53 -12.53
C LEU A 70 3.20 11.99 -12.05
N GLU A 71 3.74 12.92 -12.84
CA GLU A 71 3.68 14.35 -12.53
C GLU A 71 2.25 14.89 -12.50
N ILE A 72 1.42 14.50 -13.47
CA ILE A 72 0.01 14.90 -13.51
C ILE A 72 -0.73 14.40 -12.26
N GLU A 73 -0.58 13.13 -11.88
CA GLU A 73 -1.25 12.57 -10.71
C GLU A 73 -0.69 13.13 -9.39
N LYS A 74 0.62 13.38 -9.29
CA LYS A 74 1.23 14.03 -8.10
C LYS A 74 0.68 15.45 -7.90
N ASN A 75 0.49 16.18 -8.99
CA ASN A 75 0.01 17.57 -8.96
C ASN A 75 -1.52 17.67 -9.08
N LYS A 76 -2.22 16.54 -9.15
CA LYS A 76 -3.68 16.53 -9.19
C LYS A 76 -4.19 17.01 -7.83
N PRO A 77 -4.93 18.13 -7.78
CA PRO A 77 -5.57 18.52 -6.54
C PRO A 77 -6.46 17.34 -6.12
N VAL A 78 -6.35 16.94 -4.86
CA VAL A 78 -7.25 15.93 -4.27
C VAL A 78 -8.65 16.42 -4.60
N SER A 79 -9.33 15.78 -5.55
CA SER A 79 -10.67 16.22 -5.92
C SER A 79 -11.50 16.01 -4.66
N SER A 80 -11.84 17.10 -3.97
CA SER A 80 -12.81 17.05 -2.88
C SER A 80 -14.08 16.51 -3.53
N SER A 81 -14.35 15.23 -3.28
CA SER A 81 -15.54 14.58 -3.76
C SER A 81 -16.71 15.35 -3.16
N HIS A 82 -17.38 16.18 -3.98
CA HIS A 82 -18.72 16.69 -3.74
C HIS A 82 -19.02 17.09 -2.28
N THR A 83 -18.19 17.94 -1.66
CA THR A 83 -18.66 18.66 -0.48
C THR A 83 -19.44 19.86 -0.99
N GLY A 84 -20.75 19.65 -1.22
CA GLY A 84 -21.66 20.71 -1.64
C GLY A 84 -21.45 21.97 -0.80
N ARG A 85 -21.40 23.14 -1.47
CA ARG A 85 -21.10 24.49 -0.94
C ARG A 85 -21.27 24.62 0.58
N THR A 86 -20.25 24.24 1.34
CA THR A 86 -20.16 24.47 2.78
C THR A 86 -19.56 25.85 3.00
N TYR A 87 -20.23 26.69 3.77
CA TYR A 87 -19.70 27.98 4.21
C TYR A 87 -19.24 27.82 5.65
N PHE A 88 -17.97 28.15 5.92
CA PHE A 88 -17.37 28.05 7.25
C PHE A 88 -17.44 26.65 7.89
N GLY A 89 -17.37 25.59 7.07
CA GLY A 89 -17.43 24.20 7.55
C GLY A 89 -18.83 23.66 7.88
N PHE A 90 -19.89 24.47 7.71
CA PHE A 90 -21.27 24.05 7.94
C PHE A 90 -22.04 23.89 6.62
N THR A 91 -22.94 22.91 6.59
CA THR A 91 -23.96 22.86 5.51
C THR A 91 -24.97 24.00 5.71
N PRO A 92 -25.62 24.51 4.64
CA PRO A 92 -26.56 25.62 4.74
C PRO A 92 -27.70 25.41 5.76
N VAL A 93 -28.14 24.16 5.92
CA VAL A 93 -29.18 23.77 6.89
C VAL A 93 -28.67 23.85 8.33
N TYR A 94 -27.45 23.36 8.62
CA TYR A 94 -26.91 23.46 9.98
C TYR A 94 -26.56 24.90 10.35
N ALA A 95 -26.07 25.70 9.39
CA ALA A 95 -25.81 27.12 9.62
C ALA A 95 -27.08 27.90 10.01
N SER A 96 -28.24 27.59 9.39
CA SER A 96 -29.51 28.25 9.73
C SER A 96 -30.00 27.86 11.12
N VAL A 97 -29.95 26.58 11.47
CA VAL A 97 -30.33 26.10 12.82
C VAL A 97 -29.46 26.74 13.90
N PHE A 98 -28.13 26.78 13.70
CA PHE A 98 -27.20 27.41 14.64
C PHE A 98 -27.47 28.91 14.81
N SER A 99 -27.75 29.61 13.72
CA SER A 99 -28.06 31.04 13.75
C SER A 99 -29.35 31.32 14.53
N VAL A 100 -30.39 30.51 14.34
CA VAL A 100 -31.65 30.63 15.09
C VAL A 100 -31.43 30.33 16.57
N ALA A 101 -30.68 29.29 16.91
CA ALA A 101 -30.37 28.95 18.29
C ALA A 101 -29.62 30.08 19.03
N LEU A 102 -28.67 30.75 18.36
CA LEU A 102 -27.95 31.90 18.93
C LEU A 102 -28.87 33.10 19.19
N VAL A 103 -29.85 33.35 18.31
CA VAL A 103 -30.83 34.43 18.49
C VAL A 103 -31.82 34.10 19.60
N CYS A 104 -32.24 32.84 19.75
CA CYS A 104 -33.17 32.43 20.81
C CYS A 104 -32.55 32.37 22.22
N PHE A 105 -31.22 32.42 22.33
CA PHE A 105 -30.49 32.41 23.61
C PHE A 105 -30.07 33.81 24.10
N ILE A 106 -30.48 34.88 23.41
CA ILE A 106 -30.34 36.29 23.81
C ILE A 106 -31.68 36.79 24.34
#